data_AF-A0A3C7W9F9-F1
#
_entry.id   AF-A0A3C7W9F9-F1
#
_cell.length_a   1.000
_cell.length_b   1.000
_cell.length_c   1.000
_cell.angle_alpha   90.00
_cell.angle_beta   90.00
_cell.angle_gamma   90.00
#
_symmetry.space_group_name_H-M   'P 1'
#
loop_
_entity.id
_entity.type
_entity.pdbx_description
1 polymer ?
#
loop_
_entity_poly.entity_id
_entity_poly.type
_entity_poly.pdbx_seq_one_letter_code
_entity_poly.pdbx_strand_id
1 'polypeptide(L)'
;ADPAPDQVAILDNLMLNNGYDTIDEVRALMLATMTRGTPDIVRAGEVRDSCIRNRHRYITVGLGDFADCDFANTDNIDNYLLPEPVPPREIDPSEQGKLTYLGICTGCHSYKGILIGPPVEMIQAMYKDDPEGIAAYIADPVKKRPTFPEMPPQDYLAPEVRLAVAEYLLTVGN
;
A
#
# COMPACT_ATOMS: atom_id res chain seq x y z
N ALA A 1 10.99 15.85 -12.67
CA ALA A 1 11.99 14.83 -12.32
C ALA A 1 13.26 15.14 -13.10
N ASP A 2 14.43 14.91 -12.52
CA ASP A 2 15.71 15.02 -13.23
C ASP A 2 15.68 14.08 -14.45
N PRO A 3 15.90 14.56 -15.69
CA PRO A 3 15.92 13.71 -16.87
C PRO A 3 17.11 12.74 -16.91
N ALA A 4 18.15 13.00 -16.12
CA ALA A 4 19.36 12.17 -16.02
C ALA A 4 19.67 11.87 -14.55
N PRO A 5 18.88 10.99 -13.89
CA PRO A 5 19.19 10.55 -12.53
C PRO A 5 20.59 9.92 -12.48
N ASP A 6 21.43 10.47 -11.61
CA ASP A 6 22.79 10.01 -11.35
C ASP A 6 22.83 9.12 -10.12
N GLN A 7 23.92 8.38 -9.95
CA GLN A 7 24.19 7.60 -8.73
C GLN A 7 23.11 6.57 -8.42
N VAL A 8 22.51 5.99 -9.46
CA VAL A 8 21.51 4.93 -9.31
C VAL A 8 22.22 3.63 -8.94
N ALA A 9 21.89 3.08 -7.77
CA ALA A 9 22.37 1.77 -7.33
C ALA A 9 21.24 0.74 -7.40
N ILE A 10 21.43 -0.29 -8.23
CA ILE A 10 20.50 -1.43 -8.34
C ILE A 10 21.12 -2.62 -7.62
N LEU A 11 20.61 -2.92 -6.43
CA LEU A 11 21.07 -4.07 -5.64
C LEU A 11 20.31 -5.35 -6.01
N ASP A 12 20.45 -6.39 -5.20
CA ASP A 12 19.76 -7.67 -5.43
C ASP A 12 18.24 -7.52 -5.29
N ASN A 13 17.56 -7.67 -6.43
CA ASN A 13 16.11 -7.69 -6.56
C ASN A 13 15.62 -9.07 -7.03
N LEU A 14 14.36 -9.39 -6.72
CA LEU A 14 13.63 -10.52 -7.28
C LEU A 14 12.69 -10.02 -8.38
N MET A 15 12.88 -10.51 -9.60
CA MET A 15 12.03 -10.19 -10.74
C MET A 15 11.15 -11.40 -11.07
N LEU A 16 9.83 -11.24 -10.98
CA LEU A 16 8.86 -12.29 -11.30
C LEU A 16 7.95 -11.82 -12.43
N ASN A 17 8.03 -12.50 -13.56
CA ASN A 17 7.29 -12.17 -14.78
C ASN A 17 7.42 -10.69 -15.17
N ASN A 18 8.59 -10.07 -14.91
CA ASN A 18 8.79 -8.67 -15.22
C ASN A 18 8.98 -8.47 -16.72
N GLY A 19 8.51 -7.34 -17.25
CA GLY A 19 8.60 -7.04 -18.68
C GLY A 19 7.78 -7.95 -19.61
N TYR A 20 6.83 -8.73 -19.09
CA TYR A 20 6.02 -9.63 -19.92
C TYR A 20 5.16 -8.88 -20.96
N ASP A 21 4.68 -7.68 -20.61
CA ASP A 21 3.93 -6.79 -21.49
C ASP A 21 4.72 -5.51 -21.79
N THR A 22 5.92 -5.72 -22.34
CA THR A 22 6.85 -4.63 -22.68
C THR A 22 6.31 -3.78 -23.85
N ILE A 23 6.38 -2.45 -23.75
CA ILE A 23 5.99 -1.50 -24.81
C ILE A 23 6.90 -1.56 -26.06
N ASP A 24 6.41 -1.09 -27.20
CA ASP A 24 7.09 -1.25 -28.49
C ASP A 24 8.44 -0.53 -28.58
N GLU A 25 8.58 0.63 -27.94
CA GLU A 25 9.84 1.39 -27.91
C GLU A 25 10.95 0.62 -27.20
N VAL A 26 10.61 -0.08 -26.11
CA VAL A 26 11.55 -0.91 -25.37
C VAL A 26 11.88 -2.17 -26.18
N ARG A 27 10.90 -2.79 -26.83
CA ARG A 27 11.14 -3.92 -27.75
C ARG A 27 12.11 -3.51 -28.86
N ALA A 28 11.91 -2.32 -29.45
CA ALA A 28 12.80 -1.76 -30.47
C ALA A 28 14.23 -1.55 -29.94
N LEU A 29 14.39 -1.06 -28.72
CA LEU A 29 15.70 -0.92 -28.08
C LEU A 29 16.36 -2.30 -27.80
N MET A 30 15.58 -3.29 -27.38
CA MET A 30 16.08 -4.67 -27.21
C MET A 30 16.56 -5.26 -28.53
N LEU A 31 15.80 -5.07 -29.61
CA LEU A 31 16.18 -5.45 -30.96
C LEU A 31 17.50 -4.78 -31.38
N ALA A 32 17.62 -3.47 -31.16
CA ALA A 32 18.82 -2.69 -31.50
C ALA A 32 20.06 -3.11 -30.69
N THR A 33 19.87 -3.54 -29.44
CA THR A 33 20.94 -4.01 -28.53
C THR A 33 21.15 -5.52 -28.56
N MET A 34 20.42 -6.24 -29.44
CA MET A 34 20.44 -7.70 -29.56
C MET A 34 20.10 -8.45 -28.26
N THR A 35 19.33 -7.82 -27.36
CA THR A 35 18.88 -8.42 -26.10
C THR A 35 17.67 -9.32 -26.37
N ARG A 36 17.68 -10.54 -25.83
CA ARG A 36 16.60 -11.54 -25.98
C ARG A 36 15.85 -11.75 -24.67
N GLY A 37 14.61 -12.21 -24.76
CA GLY A 37 13.74 -12.51 -23.60
C GLY A 37 12.88 -11.32 -23.18
N THR A 38 12.35 -11.35 -21.96
CA THR A 38 11.58 -10.26 -21.36
C THR A 38 12.51 -9.40 -20.51
N PRO A 39 12.57 -8.06 -20.71
CA PRO A 39 13.52 -7.23 -20.00
C PRO A 39 13.09 -7.04 -18.54
N ASP A 40 14.02 -7.31 -17.62
CA ASP A 40 13.83 -7.05 -16.19
C ASP A 40 14.11 -5.59 -15.85
N ILE A 41 15.13 -5.00 -16.47
CA ILE A 41 15.59 -3.65 -16.16
C ILE A 41 15.96 -2.96 -17.46
N VAL A 42 15.36 -1.79 -17.70
CA VAL A 42 15.61 -0.96 -18.88
C VAL A 42 16.06 0.41 -18.43
N ARG A 43 17.19 0.88 -18.98
CA ARG A 43 17.64 2.27 -18.85
C ARG A 43 17.85 2.84 -20.24
N ALA A 44 17.29 4.03 -20.46
CA ALA A 44 17.54 4.85 -21.63
C ALA A 44 17.96 6.26 -21.19
N GLY A 45 18.88 6.88 -21.93
CA GLY A 45 19.45 8.19 -21.62
C GLY A 45 20.80 8.12 -20.91
N GLU A 46 21.30 9.28 -20.51
CA GLU A 46 22.62 9.41 -19.89
C GLU A 46 22.67 8.77 -18.50
N VAL A 47 23.83 8.19 -18.17
CA VAL A 47 24.09 7.52 -16.90
C VAL A 47 25.38 8.10 -16.33
N ARG A 48 25.36 8.46 -15.05
CA ARG A 48 26.55 8.90 -14.32
C ARG A 48 26.60 8.17 -12.97
N ASP A 49 27.81 7.74 -12.61
CA ASP A 49 28.15 7.16 -11.30
C ASP A 49 27.20 6.08 -10.77
N SER A 50 26.59 5.30 -11.67
CA SER A 50 25.58 4.30 -11.32
C SER A 50 26.16 2.89 -11.28
N CYS A 51 25.57 2.00 -10.48
CA CYS A 51 26.05 0.63 -10.33
C CYS A 51 24.91 -0.39 -10.26
N ILE A 52 25.20 -1.65 -10.61
CA ILE A 52 24.28 -2.77 -10.47
C ILE A 52 24.99 -3.98 -9.87
N ARG A 53 24.36 -4.64 -8.91
CA ARG A 53 24.85 -5.90 -8.33
C ARG A 53 24.29 -7.09 -9.10
N ASN A 54 25.14 -8.10 -9.31
CA ASN A 54 24.75 -9.38 -9.92
C ASN A 54 23.98 -9.23 -11.24
N ARG A 55 24.42 -8.32 -12.11
CA ARG A 55 23.77 -8.01 -13.40
C ARG A 55 23.34 -9.24 -14.20
N HIS A 56 24.17 -10.28 -14.18
CA HIS A 56 23.95 -11.55 -14.87
C HIS A 56 22.67 -12.30 -14.45
N ARG A 57 22.04 -11.93 -13.33
CA ARG A 57 20.76 -12.49 -12.87
C ARG A 57 19.54 -11.87 -13.56
N TYR A 58 19.74 -10.80 -14.34
CA TYR A 58 18.68 -10.01 -14.96
C TYR A 58 18.85 -9.94 -16.47
N ILE A 59 17.73 -9.85 -17.18
CA ILE A 59 17.71 -9.44 -18.59
C ILE A 59 17.71 -7.92 -18.62
N THR A 60 18.89 -7.31 -18.79
CA THR A 60 19.05 -5.86 -18.74
C THR A 60 19.18 -5.23 -20.13
N VAL A 61 18.63 -4.02 -20.32
CA VAL A 61 18.75 -3.23 -21.55
C VAL A 61 19.27 -1.84 -21.20
N GLY A 62 20.36 -1.41 -21.84
CA GLY A 62 20.91 -0.06 -21.66
C GLY A 62 21.61 0.20 -20.32
N LEU A 63 22.01 -0.86 -19.60
CA LEU A 63 22.80 -0.77 -18.36
C LEU A 63 24.31 -0.91 -18.60
N GLY A 64 24.78 -0.80 -19.85
CA GLY A 64 26.19 -1.01 -20.22
C GLY A 64 27.16 -0.23 -19.32
N ASP A 65 26.86 1.05 -19.10
CA ASP A 65 27.71 2.00 -18.37
C ASP A 65 27.57 1.94 -16.83
N PHE A 66 26.72 1.05 -16.30
CA PHE A 66 26.69 0.84 -14.86
C PHE A 66 27.96 0.10 -14.43
N ALA A 67 28.54 0.47 -13.30
CA ALA A 67 29.60 -0.31 -12.66
C ALA A 67 29.01 -1.53 -11.92
N ASP A 68 29.87 -2.41 -11.41
CA ASP A 68 29.48 -3.34 -10.34
C ASP A 68 29.41 -2.56 -9.01
N CYS A 69 28.38 -2.78 -8.21
CA CYS A 69 28.26 -2.09 -6.91
C CYS A 69 29.28 -2.61 -5.90
N ASP A 70 29.97 -1.70 -5.21
CA ASP A 70 30.90 -2.02 -4.10
C ASP A 70 30.20 -2.35 -2.77
N PHE A 71 28.87 -2.27 -2.73
CA PHE A 71 28.05 -2.55 -1.55
C PHE A 71 26.86 -3.46 -1.89
N ALA A 72 26.35 -4.12 -0.86
CA ALA A 72 25.35 -5.18 -0.95
C ALA A 72 23.97 -4.74 -0.46
N ASN A 73 23.92 -3.73 0.40
CA ASN A 73 22.75 -3.27 1.13
C ASN A 73 22.94 -1.80 1.54
N THR A 74 21.93 -1.23 2.17
CA THR A 74 21.93 0.15 2.68
C THR A 74 21.64 0.19 4.17
N ASP A 75 22.01 -0.86 4.91
CA ASP A 75 21.78 -0.97 6.36
C ASP A 75 22.63 0.01 7.16
N ASN A 76 23.76 0.44 6.58
CA ASN A 76 24.65 1.47 7.09
C ASN A 76 24.20 2.90 6.78
N ILE A 77 23.12 3.08 6.01
CA ILE A 77 22.57 4.40 5.73
C ILE A 77 21.66 4.80 6.88
N ASP A 78 22.06 5.86 7.60
CA ASP A 78 21.24 6.47 8.64
C ASP A 78 19.85 6.81 8.08
N ASN A 79 18.83 6.29 8.74
CA ASN A 79 17.44 6.53 8.40
C ASN A 79 16.70 7.08 9.63
N TYR A 80 15.43 7.42 9.45
CA TYR A 80 14.61 7.98 10.54
C TYR A 80 14.06 6.92 11.51
N LEU A 81 14.48 5.65 11.39
CA LEU A 81 14.09 4.61 12.32
C LEU A 81 14.94 4.70 13.59
N LEU A 82 14.32 4.35 14.71
CA LEU A 82 15.03 4.24 15.98
C LEU A 82 15.95 3.02 15.98
N PRO A 83 17.05 3.03 16.77
CA PRO A 83 17.92 1.86 16.93
C PRO A 83 17.19 0.62 17.46
N GLU A 84 16.16 0.83 18.28
CA GLU A 84 15.29 -0.21 18.80
C GLU A 84 13.84 0.09 18.39
N PRO A 85 13.03 -0.94 18.06
CA PRO A 85 11.61 -0.76 17.80
C PRO A 85 10.92 -0.05 18.97
N VAL A 86 9.98 0.86 18.67
CA VAL A 86 9.13 1.45 19.70
C VAL A 86 8.34 0.33 20.39
N PRO A 87 8.21 0.32 21.73
CA PRO A 87 7.35 -0.65 22.41
C PRO A 87 5.92 -0.60 21.83
N PRO A 88 5.17 -1.71 21.87
CA PRO A 88 3.77 -1.71 21.45
C PRO A 88 3.01 -0.56 22.10
N ARG A 89 2.22 0.16 21.30
CA ARG A 89 1.42 1.27 21.81
C ARG A 89 0.41 0.76 22.82
N GLU A 90 0.45 1.29 24.04
CA GLU A 90 -0.64 1.13 24.99
C GLU A 90 -1.84 1.97 24.52
N ILE A 91 -2.93 1.29 24.18
CA ILE A 91 -4.18 1.93 23.78
C ILE A 91 -5.03 2.07 25.03
N ASP A 92 -5.33 3.31 25.42
CA ASP A 92 -6.37 3.56 26.40
C ASP A 92 -7.69 2.96 25.88
N PRO A 93 -8.37 2.09 26.65
CA PRO A 93 -9.63 1.49 26.22
C PRO A 93 -10.67 2.51 25.75
N SER A 94 -10.66 3.74 26.29
CA SER A 94 -11.55 4.82 25.87
C SER A 94 -11.29 5.34 24.45
N GLU A 95 -10.07 5.20 23.93
CA GLU A 95 -9.71 5.57 22.55
C GLU A 95 -9.88 4.41 21.56
N GLN A 96 -10.21 3.20 22.03
CA GLN A 96 -10.30 2.00 21.19
C GLN A 96 -11.27 2.20 20.02
N GLY A 97 -12.47 2.74 20.28
CA GLY A 97 -13.47 2.99 19.25
C GLY A 97 -12.99 3.95 18.16
N LYS A 98 -12.33 5.05 18.58
CA LYS A 98 -11.77 6.07 17.68
C LYS A 98 -10.64 5.53 16.82
N LEU A 99 -9.68 4.82 17.43
CA LEU A 99 -8.56 4.24 16.70
C LEU A 99 -9.04 3.19 15.69
N THR A 100 -10.01 2.36 16.09
CA THR A 100 -10.63 1.37 15.20
C THR A 100 -11.34 2.06 14.03
N TYR A 101 -12.10 3.12 14.29
CA TYR A 101 -12.78 3.91 13.26
C TYR A 101 -11.78 4.50 12.24
N LEU A 102 -10.71 5.14 12.72
CA LEU A 102 -9.70 5.78 11.87
C LEU A 102 -8.81 4.76 11.13
N GLY A 103 -8.51 3.63 11.75
CA GLY A 103 -7.62 2.62 11.16
C GLY A 103 -8.32 1.70 10.17
N ILE A 104 -9.63 1.45 10.35
CA ILE A 104 -10.35 0.40 9.62
C ILE A 104 -11.52 0.96 8.81
N CYS A 105 -12.27 1.93 9.35
CA CYS A 105 -13.56 2.31 8.78
C CYS A 105 -13.47 3.50 7.81
N THR A 106 -12.63 4.50 8.10
CA THR A 106 -12.57 5.76 7.31
C THR A 106 -12.03 5.59 5.89
N GLY A 107 -11.36 4.47 5.60
CA GLY A 107 -10.95 4.13 4.23
C GLY A 107 -12.12 3.85 3.29
N CYS A 108 -13.29 3.49 3.84
CA CYS A 108 -14.50 3.18 3.07
C CYS A 108 -15.68 4.12 3.39
N HIS A 109 -15.73 4.67 4.61
CA HIS A 109 -16.83 5.49 5.11
C HIS A 109 -16.35 6.91 5.45
N SER A 110 -16.67 7.88 4.57
CA SER A 110 -16.55 9.29 4.91
C SER A 110 -17.71 9.75 5.79
N TYR A 111 -17.53 10.86 6.51
CA TYR A 111 -18.62 11.42 7.31
C TYR A 111 -19.81 11.84 6.44
N LYS A 112 -19.53 12.61 5.38
CA LYS A 112 -20.45 13.01 4.30
C LYS A 112 -19.98 12.46 2.96
N GLY A 113 -20.94 12.21 2.08
CA GLY A 113 -20.67 11.70 0.72
C GLY A 113 -20.38 10.19 0.68
N ILE A 114 -20.33 9.64 -0.54
CA ILE A 114 -20.04 8.24 -0.79
C ILE A 114 -18.56 8.11 -1.16
N LEU A 115 -17.83 7.25 -0.44
CA LEU A 115 -16.49 6.83 -0.82
C LEU A 115 -16.56 5.43 -1.44
N ILE A 116 -16.68 4.40 -0.61
CA ILE A 116 -17.00 3.02 -1.03
C ILE A 116 -18.29 2.57 -0.37
N GLY A 117 -18.40 2.79 0.94
CA GLY A 117 -19.60 2.53 1.73
C GLY A 117 -20.50 3.77 1.86
N PRO A 118 -21.66 3.61 2.52
CA PRO A 118 -22.55 4.73 2.83
C PRO A 118 -21.87 5.76 3.77
N PRO A 119 -22.29 7.03 3.71
CA PRO A 119 -21.81 8.05 4.64
C PRO A 119 -22.12 7.69 6.10
N VAL A 120 -21.26 8.09 7.04
CA VAL A 120 -21.48 7.85 8.47
C VAL A 120 -22.77 8.50 8.97
N GLU A 121 -23.11 9.71 8.53
CA GLU A 121 -24.37 10.38 8.92
C GLU A 121 -25.61 9.54 8.57
N MET A 122 -25.54 8.75 7.51
CA MET A 122 -26.61 7.84 7.11
C MET A 122 -26.66 6.60 7.98
N ILE A 123 -25.51 6.07 8.40
CA ILE A 123 -25.41 4.95 9.34
C ILE A 123 -25.98 5.39 10.70
N GLN A 124 -25.59 6.56 11.19
CA GLN A 124 -26.11 7.16 12.42
C GLN A 124 -27.64 7.31 12.37
N ALA A 125 -28.19 7.76 11.24
CA ALA A 125 -29.63 7.87 11.07
C ALA A 125 -30.36 6.50 11.10
N MET A 126 -29.73 5.43 10.61
CA MET A 126 -30.31 4.08 10.58
C MET A 126 -30.25 3.37 11.94
N TYR A 127 -29.20 3.62 12.73
CA TYR A 127 -28.89 2.90 13.97
C TYR A 127 -28.93 3.82 15.19
N LYS A 128 -29.82 4.80 15.18
CA LYS A 128 -29.94 5.78 16.25
C LYS A 128 -30.08 5.07 17.60
N ASP A 129 -29.16 5.37 18.52
CA ASP A 129 -29.11 4.79 19.87
C ASP A 129 -28.97 3.25 19.90
N ASP A 130 -28.49 2.62 18.81
CA ASP A 130 -28.32 1.17 18.65
C ASP A 130 -26.88 0.80 18.23
N PRO A 131 -25.88 0.97 19.12
CA PRO A 131 -24.51 0.54 18.84
C PRO A 131 -24.38 -0.99 18.71
N GLU A 132 -25.18 -1.78 19.41
CA GLU A 132 -25.17 -3.23 19.31
C GLU A 132 -25.57 -3.72 17.91
N GLY A 133 -26.58 -3.10 17.30
CA GLY A 133 -27.00 -3.40 15.93
C GLY A 133 -25.93 -3.07 14.89
N ILE A 134 -25.15 -2.01 15.11
CA ILE A 134 -23.98 -1.71 14.28
C ILE A 134 -22.91 -2.78 14.50
N ALA A 135 -22.57 -3.13 15.74
CA ALA A 135 -21.55 -4.12 16.06
C ALA A 135 -21.88 -5.52 15.52
N ALA A 136 -23.16 -5.88 15.50
CA ALA A 136 -23.66 -7.10 14.87
C ALA A 136 -23.51 -7.06 13.35
N TYR A 137 -23.90 -5.95 12.71
CA TYR A 137 -23.75 -5.77 11.26
C TYR A 137 -22.27 -5.73 10.81
N ILE A 138 -21.37 -5.18 11.64
CA ILE A 138 -19.93 -5.18 11.37
C ILE A 138 -19.39 -6.63 11.33
N ALA A 139 -19.93 -7.52 12.17
CA ALA A 139 -19.51 -8.92 12.23
C ALA A 139 -20.05 -9.75 11.07
N ASP A 140 -21.34 -9.58 10.77
CA ASP A 140 -22.06 -10.33 9.73
C ASP A 140 -22.86 -9.36 8.84
N PRO A 141 -22.17 -8.63 7.95
CA PRO A 141 -22.80 -7.64 7.09
C PRO A 141 -23.66 -8.32 6.03
N VAL A 142 -24.82 -7.73 5.78
CA VAL A 142 -25.72 -8.14 4.69
C VAL A 142 -25.88 -7.01 3.68
N LYS A 143 -25.95 -7.34 2.39
CA LYS A 143 -26.16 -6.34 1.35
C LYS A 143 -27.54 -5.68 1.48
N LYS A 144 -27.58 -4.46 2.05
CA LYS A 144 -28.83 -3.70 2.24
C LYS A 144 -29.31 -2.95 1.01
N ARG A 145 -28.41 -2.54 0.12
CA ARG A 145 -28.73 -1.62 -0.99
C ARG A 145 -28.03 -2.02 -2.28
N PRO A 146 -28.71 -1.95 -3.44
CA PRO A 146 -28.09 -2.26 -4.73
C PRO A 146 -26.94 -1.32 -5.13
N THR A 147 -26.98 -0.07 -4.66
CA THR A 147 -26.03 1.00 -5.04
C THR A 147 -24.69 0.92 -4.32
N PHE A 148 -24.56 0.07 -3.30
CA PHE A 148 -23.31 -0.13 -2.58
C PHE A 148 -22.82 -1.58 -2.80
N PRO A 149 -21.50 -1.80 -2.82
CA PRO A 149 -20.96 -3.15 -2.73
C PRO A 149 -21.36 -3.79 -1.39
N GLU A 150 -21.22 -5.11 -1.31
CA GLU A 150 -21.32 -5.81 -0.04
C GLU A 150 -20.16 -5.39 0.88
N MET A 151 -20.48 -5.07 2.14
CA MET A 151 -19.44 -4.72 3.12
C MET A 151 -18.72 -6.00 3.53
N PRO A 152 -17.37 -6.03 3.55
CA PRO A 152 -16.65 -7.20 4.02
C PRO A 152 -16.83 -7.39 5.54
N PRO A 153 -17.02 -8.63 6.04
CA PRO A 153 -17.11 -8.89 7.47
C PRO A 153 -15.85 -8.44 8.20
N GLN A 154 -16.04 -7.81 9.37
CA GLN A 154 -14.95 -7.46 10.30
C GLN A 154 -15.05 -8.32 11.56
N ASP A 155 -15.40 -9.59 11.41
CA ASP A 155 -15.54 -10.59 12.47
C ASP A 155 -14.19 -10.99 13.11
N TYR A 156 -13.08 -10.71 12.44
CA TYR A 156 -11.73 -10.78 13.02
C TYR A 156 -11.52 -9.78 14.18
N LEU A 157 -12.35 -8.73 14.27
CA LEU A 157 -12.36 -7.84 15.42
C LEU A 157 -13.10 -8.49 16.59
N ALA A 158 -12.48 -8.47 17.76
CA ALA A 158 -13.09 -8.92 19.00
C ALA A 158 -14.43 -8.18 19.25
N PRO A 159 -15.44 -8.85 19.83
CA PRO A 159 -16.78 -8.27 20.06
C PRO A 159 -16.75 -6.90 20.73
N GLU A 160 -15.91 -6.72 21.74
CA GLU A 160 -15.73 -5.47 22.48
C GLU A 160 -15.17 -4.34 21.61
N VAL A 161 -14.30 -4.66 20.65
CA VAL A 161 -13.76 -3.67 19.70
C VAL A 161 -14.83 -3.23 18.71
N ARG A 162 -15.66 -4.18 18.25
CA ARG A 162 -16.82 -3.90 17.38
C ARG A 162 -17.85 -3.01 18.08
N LEU A 163 -18.11 -3.26 19.36
CA LEU A 163 -18.99 -2.40 20.15
C LEU A 163 -18.39 -1.00 20.36
N ALA A 164 -17.11 -0.92 20.74
CA ALA A 164 -16.44 0.37 20.95
C ALA A 164 -16.44 1.25 19.68
N VAL A 165 -16.19 0.67 18.50
CA VAL A 165 -16.24 1.42 17.24
C VAL A 165 -17.66 1.81 16.85
N ALA A 166 -18.66 0.97 17.16
CA ALA A 166 -20.07 1.29 16.94
C ALA A 166 -20.53 2.48 17.79
N GLU A 167 -20.20 2.46 19.09
CA GLU A 167 -20.45 3.58 20.00
C GLU A 167 -19.77 4.86 19.51
N TYR A 168 -18.47 4.77 19.15
CA TYR A 168 -17.75 5.91 18.62
C TYR A 168 -18.39 6.45 17.33
N LEU A 169 -18.76 5.57 16.39
CA LEU A 169 -19.40 5.94 15.12
C LEU A 169 -20.68 6.75 15.33
N LEU A 170 -21.45 6.48 16.39
CA LEU A 170 -22.64 7.27 16.74
C LEU A 170 -22.33 8.67 17.28
N THR A 171 -21.10 8.91 17.76
CA THR A 171 -20.65 10.20 18.30
C THR A 171 -19.86 11.06 17.30
N VAL A 172 -19.33 10.47 16.23
CA VAL A 172 -18.54 11.20 15.22
C VAL A 172 -19.38 12.32 14.61
N GLY A 173 -18.78 13.51 14.54
CA GLY A 173 -19.34 14.69 13.88
C GLY A 173 -18.33 15.31 12.93
N ASN A 174 -18.78 16.31 12.17
CA ASN A 174 -17.93 17.12 11.29
C ASN A 174 -17.49 18.42 11.95
#